data_AF-X6M5D8-F1
#
_entry.id   AF-X6M5D8-F1
#
_cell.length_a   1.000
_cell.length_b   1.000
_cell.length_c   1.000
_cell.angle_alpha   90.00
_cell.angle_beta   90.00
_cell.angle_gamma   90.00
#
_symmetry.space_group_name_H-M   'P 1'
#
loop_
_entity.id
_entity.type
_entity.pdbx_description
1 polymer ?
#
loop_
_entity_poly.entity_id
_entity_poly.type
_entity_poly.pdbx_seq_one_letter_code
_entity_poly.pdbx_strand_id
1 'polypeptide(L)'
;MGSCFAAPPSKDETVNSQNKSEGKREQAQEQEEQTQEQEEQTQEQGETQRLTSNVESAGAIETEIDVKAFLKIMEQCFWCFVGYSKYKKNLLYMQRNELDKFLEVIELKNHFQIGTNEVFESMDSDINDRQISLQEFLDYFGNPMVNPKCREMQSFLEKSHKFQLLKQALEIVAMVDADKNGRIEYREFTQFGALMDLSPEQTEQLWHQMDTDNSGDIRIDELFDWLQTQLTKLHN
;
A
#
# COMPACT_ATOMS: atom_id res chain seq x y z
N MET A 1 -20.27 -19.66 53.35
CA MET A 1 -20.53 -18.98 54.64
C MET A 1 -19.35 -18.06 54.89
N GLY A 2 -19.56 -16.76 54.78
CA GLY A 2 -18.52 -15.73 54.90
C GLY A 2 -19.17 -14.38 54.66
N SER A 3 -19.65 -13.78 55.74
CA SER A 3 -20.48 -12.58 55.79
C SER A 3 -19.66 -11.39 56.30
N CYS A 4 -20.19 -10.18 56.07
CA CYS A 4 -19.83 -8.88 56.65
C CYS A 4 -18.74 -8.11 55.86
N PHE A 5 -18.79 -6.79 55.65
CA PHE A 5 -19.49 -5.67 56.29
C PHE A 5 -19.90 -4.59 55.27
N ALA A 6 -21.07 -4.00 55.47
CA ALA A 6 -21.52 -2.78 54.80
C ALA A 6 -21.30 -1.57 55.73
N ALA A 7 -21.01 -0.39 55.16
CA ALA A 7 -20.97 0.90 55.86
C ALA A 7 -21.79 1.94 55.06
N PRO A 8 -22.69 2.70 55.71
CA PRO A 8 -23.29 3.92 55.16
C PRO A 8 -23.01 5.14 56.09
N PRO A 9 -23.65 6.30 55.89
CA PRO A 9 -23.33 7.34 54.91
C PRO A 9 -22.96 8.67 55.59
N SER A 10 -22.30 9.61 54.89
CA SER A 10 -22.15 10.98 55.37
C SER A 10 -23.18 11.91 54.73
N LYS A 11 -23.89 12.62 55.60
CA LYS A 11 -24.76 13.77 55.31
C LYS A 11 -23.93 15.05 55.39
N ASP A 12 -24.39 16.07 54.68
CA ASP A 12 -24.13 17.53 54.76
C ASP A 12 -24.19 18.04 53.31
N GLU A 13 -24.84 19.15 52.93
CA GLU A 13 -25.30 20.33 53.66
C GLU A 13 -26.37 21.04 52.79
N THR A 14 -27.25 21.78 53.45
CA THR A 14 -28.37 22.54 52.86
C THR A 14 -28.03 24.03 52.90
N VAL A 15 -27.99 24.73 51.75
CA VAL A 15 -28.05 26.20 51.65
C VAL A 15 -28.69 26.55 50.29
N ASN A 16 -29.97 26.92 50.20
CA ASN A 16 -30.61 28.22 50.47
C ASN A 16 -30.46 29.28 49.35
N SER A 17 -31.58 29.97 49.14
CA SER A 17 -31.75 31.33 48.60
C SER A 17 -32.22 31.49 47.16
N GLN A 18 -33.56 31.47 47.06
CA GLN A 18 -34.37 32.37 46.23
C GLN A 18 -33.84 33.81 46.27
N ASN A 19 -33.68 34.45 45.11
CA ASN A 19 -33.88 35.88 44.81
C ASN A 19 -33.12 36.26 43.54
N LYS A 20 -33.80 36.34 42.38
CA LYS A 20 -33.44 37.23 41.25
C LYS A 20 -34.43 37.06 40.10
N SER A 21 -35.58 37.71 40.20
CA SER A 21 -36.57 37.75 39.13
C SER A 21 -37.15 39.16 39.01
N GLU A 22 -36.33 40.15 38.64
CA GLU A 22 -36.84 41.49 38.27
C GLU A 22 -35.78 42.39 37.59
N GLY A 23 -35.01 41.82 36.64
CA GLY A 23 -34.02 42.58 35.86
C GLY A 23 -33.88 42.12 34.41
N LYS A 24 -34.87 41.40 33.87
CA LYS A 24 -34.77 40.64 32.60
C LYS A 24 -35.49 41.27 31.39
N ARG A 25 -36.00 42.50 31.48
CA ARG A 25 -36.82 43.10 30.41
C ARG A 25 -36.25 44.31 29.69
N GLU A 26 -35.15 44.89 30.15
CA GLU A 26 -34.50 46.02 29.44
C GLU A 26 -33.17 45.66 28.77
N GLN A 27 -32.57 44.49 29.05
CA GLN A 27 -31.37 44.00 28.35
C GLN A 27 -31.65 43.18 27.07
N ALA A 28 -32.93 42.91 26.77
CA ALA A 28 -33.31 42.11 25.60
C ALA A 28 -33.43 42.92 24.30
N GLN A 29 -33.58 44.25 24.38
CA GLN A 29 -33.72 45.10 23.18
C GLN A 29 -32.39 45.68 22.66
N GLU A 30 -31.36 45.86 23.50
CA GLU A 30 -30.02 46.26 23.02
C GLU A 30 -29.19 45.08 22.46
N GLN A 31 -29.57 43.82 22.75
CA GLN A 31 -28.90 42.64 22.18
C GLN A 31 -29.40 42.26 20.77
N GLU A 32 -30.61 42.67 20.36
CA GLU A 32 -31.11 42.39 19.01
C GLU A 32 -30.49 43.31 17.94
N GLU A 33 -30.19 44.59 18.27
CA GLU A 33 -29.56 45.52 17.32
C GLU A 33 -28.06 45.24 17.09
N GLN A 34 -27.33 44.70 18.07
CA GLN A 34 -25.92 44.30 17.88
C GLN A 34 -25.76 42.95 17.15
N THR A 35 -26.83 42.16 17.05
CA THR A 35 -26.79 40.86 16.36
C THR A 35 -26.94 41.01 14.85
N GLN A 36 -27.64 42.05 14.36
CA GLN A 36 -27.83 42.27 12.92
C GLN A 36 -26.59 42.85 12.20
N GLU A 37 -25.75 43.64 12.85
CA GLU A 37 -24.50 44.14 12.24
C GLU A 37 -23.36 43.09 12.20
N GLN A 38 -23.42 42.03 13.02
CA GLN A 38 -22.45 40.91 12.96
C GLN A 38 -22.78 39.86 11.88
N GLU A 39 -24.04 39.75 11.46
CA GLU A 39 -24.45 38.81 10.40
C GLU A 39 -24.02 39.28 9.00
N GLU A 40 -23.93 40.59 8.76
CA GLU A 40 -23.53 41.14 7.45
C GLU A 40 -22.01 41.09 7.20
N GLN A 41 -21.17 41.11 8.26
CA GLN A 41 -19.71 40.93 8.12
C GLN A 41 -19.28 39.46 8.00
N THR A 42 -20.17 38.51 8.29
CA THR A 42 -19.86 37.07 8.24
C THR A 42 -20.08 36.48 6.83
N GLN A 43 -20.79 37.17 5.93
CA GLN A 43 -21.05 36.67 4.58
C GLN A 43 -19.92 36.89 3.57
N GLU A 44 -19.07 37.93 3.71
CA GLU A 44 -17.94 38.13 2.78
C GLU A 44 -16.68 37.31 3.13
N GLN A 45 -16.54 36.79 4.36
CA GLN A 45 -15.44 35.88 4.71
C GLN A 45 -15.75 34.40 4.39
N GLY A 46 -17.01 34.06 4.14
CA GLY A 46 -17.45 32.69 3.82
C GLY A 46 -17.19 32.25 2.37
N GLU A 47 -17.09 33.18 1.41
CA GLU A 47 -16.83 32.83 0.00
C GLU A 47 -15.36 32.58 -0.31
N THR A 48 -14.42 33.18 0.44
CA THR A 48 -12.98 32.92 0.27
C THR A 48 -12.56 31.60 0.92
N GLN A 49 -13.20 31.16 2.01
CA GLN A 49 -12.95 29.85 2.64
C GLN A 49 -13.60 28.65 1.89
N ARG A 50 -14.63 28.89 1.07
CA ARG A 50 -15.24 27.84 0.23
C ARG A 50 -14.42 27.51 -1.02
N LEU A 51 -13.56 28.41 -1.47
CA LEU A 51 -12.69 28.16 -2.62
C LEU A 51 -11.37 27.46 -2.24
N THR A 52 -10.88 27.60 -1.01
CA THR A 52 -9.66 26.89 -0.54
C THR A 52 -9.94 25.44 -0.12
N SER A 53 -11.10 25.14 0.44
CA SER A 53 -11.49 23.77 0.86
C SER A 53 -11.72 22.82 -0.32
N ASN A 54 -12.14 23.32 -1.49
CA ASN A 54 -12.32 22.48 -2.68
C ASN A 54 -11.00 22.08 -3.37
N VAL A 55 -9.94 22.89 -3.25
CA VAL A 55 -8.64 22.59 -3.88
C VAL A 55 -7.86 21.56 -3.07
N GLU A 56 -7.89 21.64 -1.74
CA GLU A 56 -7.24 20.65 -0.86
C GLU A 56 -7.93 19.28 -0.94
N SER A 57 -9.26 19.26 -1.07
CA SER A 57 -10.01 18.01 -1.24
C SER A 57 -9.70 17.31 -2.56
N ALA A 58 -9.44 18.04 -3.65
CA ALA A 58 -9.14 17.43 -4.94
C ALA A 58 -7.75 16.77 -4.96
N GLY A 59 -6.74 17.44 -4.40
CA GLY A 59 -5.37 16.88 -4.30
C GLY A 59 -5.28 15.67 -3.36
N ALA A 60 -6.06 15.65 -2.28
CA ALA A 60 -6.14 14.49 -1.38
C ALA A 60 -6.77 13.27 -2.08
N ILE A 61 -7.77 13.48 -2.94
CA ILE A 61 -8.43 12.40 -3.68
C ILE A 61 -7.51 11.83 -4.77
N GLU A 62 -6.82 12.67 -5.54
CA GLU A 62 -5.89 12.21 -6.58
C GLU A 62 -4.72 11.40 -5.99
N THR A 63 -4.15 11.86 -4.87
CA THR A 63 -3.08 11.13 -4.18
C THR A 63 -3.56 9.80 -3.62
N GLU A 64 -4.79 9.69 -3.10
CA GLU A 64 -5.32 8.43 -2.61
C GLU A 64 -5.55 7.40 -3.73
N ILE A 65 -5.99 7.84 -4.91
CA ILE A 65 -6.19 6.99 -6.09
C ILE A 65 -4.86 6.39 -6.56
N ASP A 66 -3.82 7.22 -6.61
CA ASP A 66 -2.48 6.81 -7.05
C ASP A 66 -1.87 5.75 -6.11
N VAL A 67 -2.04 5.95 -4.80
CA VAL A 67 -1.56 5.00 -3.78
C VAL A 67 -2.27 3.64 -3.91
N LYS A 68 -3.57 3.61 -4.17
CA LYS A 68 -4.30 2.35 -4.38
C LYS A 68 -3.82 1.61 -5.62
N ALA A 69 -3.55 2.33 -6.72
CA ALA A 69 -3.01 1.74 -7.94
C ALA A 69 -1.61 1.17 -7.70
N PHE A 70 -0.74 1.91 -7.00
CA PHE A 70 0.57 1.45 -6.61
C PHE A 70 0.52 0.19 -5.73
N LEU A 71 -0.32 0.17 -4.69
CA LEU A 71 -0.44 -0.99 -3.81
C LEU A 71 -0.97 -2.23 -4.52
N LYS A 72 -1.82 -2.08 -5.53
CA LYS A 72 -2.25 -3.20 -6.37
C LYS A 72 -1.10 -3.81 -7.16
N ILE A 73 -0.15 -3.01 -7.62
CA ILE A 73 1.07 -3.50 -8.28
C ILE A 73 1.96 -4.21 -7.25
N MET A 74 2.10 -3.65 -6.05
CA MET A 74 2.86 -4.30 -4.97
C MET A 74 2.25 -5.64 -4.55
N GLU A 75 0.91 -5.74 -4.51
CA GLU A 75 0.22 -7.01 -4.29
C GLU A 75 0.59 -8.04 -5.37
N GLN A 76 0.60 -7.65 -6.65
CA GLN A 76 1.01 -8.53 -7.74
C GLN A 76 2.48 -8.97 -7.61
N CYS A 77 3.37 -8.05 -7.24
CA CYS A 77 4.76 -8.38 -6.92
C CYS A 77 4.82 -9.44 -5.83
N PHE A 78 4.09 -9.26 -4.72
CA PHE A 78 4.08 -10.21 -3.62
C PHE A 78 3.75 -11.62 -4.13
N TRP A 79 2.66 -11.78 -4.88
CA TRP A 79 2.25 -13.08 -5.39
C TRP A 79 3.26 -13.71 -6.35
N CYS A 80 3.90 -12.92 -7.21
CA CYS A 80 4.89 -13.43 -8.16
C CYS A 80 6.22 -13.83 -7.48
N PHE A 81 6.62 -13.15 -6.39
CA PHE A 81 7.89 -13.42 -5.72
C PHE A 81 7.80 -14.50 -4.63
N VAL A 82 6.68 -14.63 -3.94
CA VAL A 82 6.52 -15.62 -2.85
C VAL A 82 6.62 -17.06 -3.37
N GLY A 83 6.18 -17.30 -4.61
CA GLY A 83 6.24 -18.62 -5.23
C GLY A 83 5.38 -19.69 -4.52
N TYR A 84 4.93 -20.68 -5.29
CA TYR A 84 4.21 -21.80 -4.71
C TYR A 84 5.17 -22.75 -3.97
N SER A 85 5.11 -22.76 -2.64
CA SER A 85 5.64 -23.91 -1.90
C SER A 85 4.70 -25.08 -2.13
N LYS A 86 5.15 -26.11 -2.87
CA LYS A 86 4.42 -27.36 -3.15
C LYS A 86 3.86 -28.05 -1.90
N TYR A 87 4.35 -27.68 -0.72
CA TYR A 87 4.01 -28.23 0.59
C TYR A 87 3.13 -27.31 1.46
N LYS A 88 2.89 -26.04 1.08
CA LYS A 88 2.09 -25.09 1.88
C LYS A 88 0.82 -24.67 1.13
N LYS A 89 -0.21 -25.51 1.16
CA LYS A 89 -1.47 -25.28 0.44
C LYS A 89 -2.27 -24.04 0.88
N ASN A 90 -1.99 -23.45 2.05
CA ASN A 90 -2.93 -22.49 2.66
C ASN A 90 -2.33 -21.17 3.15
N LEU A 91 -1.00 -20.99 3.18
CA LEU A 91 -0.40 -19.75 3.66
C LEU A 91 0.86 -19.42 2.87
N LEU A 92 0.73 -18.45 1.97
CA LEU A 92 1.81 -17.91 1.15
C LEU A 92 2.42 -16.74 1.92
N TYR A 93 3.68 -16.91 2.31
CA TYR A 93 4.45 -15.90 3.02
C TYR A 93 5.77 -15.68 2.30
N MET A 94 6.17 -14.42 2.17
CA MET A 94 7.44 -14.05 1.58
C MET A 94 8.57 -14.37 2.55
N GLN A 95 9.51 -15.17 2.07
CA GLN A 95 10.73 -15.52 2.77
C GLN A 95 11.82 -14.47 2.52
N ARG A 96 12.88 -14.50 3.35
CA ARG A 96 13.97 -13.51 3.27
C ARG A 96 14.68 -13.48 1.92
N ASN A 97 14.90 -14.64 1.31
CA ASN A 97 15.52 -14.76 -0.01
C ASN A 97 14.64 -14.23 -1.14
N GLU A 98 13.31 -14.38 -1.02
CA GLU A 98 12.35 -13.85 -1.99
C GLU A 98 12.26 -12.33 -1.89
N LEU A 99 12.26 -11.80 -0.66
CA LEU A 99 12.36 -10.36 -0.42
C LEU A 99 13.69 -9.80 -0.94
N ASP A 100 14.82 -10.49 -0.72
CA ASP A 100 16.13 -10.06 -1.20
C ASP A 100 16.13 -9.85 -2.72
N LYS A 101 15.62 -10.84 -3.45
CA LYS A 101 15.46 -10.79 -4.91
C LYS A 101 14.54 -9.66 -5.35
N PHE A 102 13.39 -9.51 -4.68
CA PHE A 102 12.46 -8.42 -4.98
C PHE A 102 13.15 -7.06 -4.84
N LEU A 103 13.81 -6.80 -3.71
CA LEU A 103 14.49 -5.53 -3.43
C LEU A 103 15.67 -5.26 -4.40
N GLU A 104 16.32 -6.31 -4.89
CA GLU A 104 17.34 -6.21 -5.93
C GLU A 104 16.75 -5.79 -7.28
N VAL A 105 15.66 -6.45 -7.71
CA VAL A 105 14.98 -6.14 -8.98
C VAL A 105 14.54 -4.68 -9.06
N ILE A 106 14.01 -4.13 -7.97
CA ILE A 106 13.56 -2.73 -7.90
C ILE A 106 14.63 -1.74 -7.42
N GLU A 107 15.88 -2.19 -7.25
CA GLU A 107 17.06 -1.39 -6.88
C GLU A 107 16.96 -0.59 -5.57
N LEU A 108 16.06 -0.97 -4.65
CA LEU A 108 15.90 -0.25 -3.38
C LEU A 108 17.14 -0.35 -2.49
N LYS A 109 17.85 -1.49 -2.50
CA LYS A 109 19.08 -1.70 -1.71
C LYS A 109 20.14 -0.65 -2.03
N ASN A 110 20.34 -0.36 -3.31
CA ASN A 110 21.36 0.57 -3.77
C ASN A 110 20.97 2.03 -3.53
N HIS A 111 19.69 2.37 -3.73
CA HIS A 111 19.24 3.75 -3.60
C HIS A 111 19.16 4.21 -2.14
N PHE A 112 18.56 3.40 -1.28
CA PHE A 112 18.33 3.77 0.12
C PHE A 112 19.42 3.27 1.08
N GLN A 113 20.41 2.52 0.56
CA GLN A 113 21.47 1.87 1.35
C GLN A 113 20.91 0.98 2.48
N ILE A 114 19.75 0.38 2.22
CA ILE A 114 19.04 -0.49 3.16
C ILE A 114 19.47 -1.94 2.96
N GLY A 115 19.74 -2.63 4.07
CA GLY A 115 20.00 -4.07 4.05
C GLY A 115 18.69 -4.86 4.02
N THR A 116 18.68 -6.00 3.34
CA THR A 116 17.51 -6.90 3.31
C THR A 116 17.09 -7.33 4.71
N ASN A 117 18.04 -7.53 5.62
CA ASN A 117 17.75 -7.89 7.01
C ASN A 117 16.96 -6.80 7.74
N GLU A 118 17.35 -5.54 7.54
CA GLU A 118 16.69 -4.37 8.15
C GLU A 118 15.27 -4.22 7.62
N VAL A 119 15.09 -4.33 6.30
CA VAL A 119 13.76 -4.28 5.67
C VAL A 119 12.88 -5.44 6.14
N PHE A 120 13.45 -6.64 6.18
CA PHE A 120 12.74 -7.84 6.62
C PHE A 120 12.25 -7.70 8.06
N GLU A 121 13.13 -7.28 8.98
CA GLU A 121 12.78 -7.06 10.40
C GLU A 121 11.79 -5.92 10.59
N SER A 122 11.79 -4.92 9.70
CA SER A 122 10.80 -3.85 9.71
C SER A 122 9.43 -4.29 9.20
N MET A 123 9.36 -5.24 8.24
CA MET A 123 8.11 -5.79 7.74
C MET A 123 7.48 -6.78 8.74
N ASP A 124 8.29 -7.70 9.26
CA ASP A 124 7.91 -8.77 10.22
C ASP A 124 7.82 -8.24 11.67
N SER A 125 7.15 -7.10 11.85
CA SER A 125 7.12 -6.38 13.14
C SER A 125 5.89 -6.72 14.00
N ASP A 126 4.79 -7.16 13.40
CA ASP A 126 3.55 -7.47 14.11
C ASP A 126 3.63 -8.84 14.80
N ILE A 127 4.01 -9.87 14.04
CA ILE A 127 4.13 -11.24 14.54
C ILE A 127 5.50 -11.75 14.07
N ASN A 128 6.55 -11.53 14.85
CA ASN A 128 7.94 -11.93 14.55
C ASN A 128 8.08 -13.47 14.42
N ASP A 129 7.60 -13.99 13.31
CA ASP A 129 7.52 -15.40 12.95
C ASP A 129 8.45 -15.75 11.78
N ARG A 130 9.24 -14.76 11.34
CA ARG A 130 10.20 -14.83 10.24
C ARG A 130 9.53 -15.08 8.90
N GLN A 131 8.30 -14.62 8.73
CA GLN A 131 7.53 -14.76 7.50
C GLN A 131 6.77 -13.45 7.24
N ILE A 132 6.90 -12.90 6.03
CA ILE A 132 6.19 -11.67 5.69
C ILE A 132 4.87 -12.03 5.02
N SER A 133 3.77 -11.66 5.65
CA SER A 133 2.43 -11.74 5.07
C SER A 133 2.20 -10.68 4.00
N LEU A 134 1.17 -10.86 3.18
CA LEU A 134 0.78 -9.85 2.20
C LEU A 134 0.48 -8.50 2.88
N GLN A 135 -0.18 -8.52 4.02
CA GLN A 135 -0.58 -7.29 4.72
C GLN A 135 0.63 -6.52 5.22
N GLU A 136 1.60 -7.19 5.87
CA GLU A 136 2.86 -6.57 6.32
C GLU A 136 3.66 -5.99 5.15
N PHE A 137 3.70 -6.72 4.02
CA PHE A 137 4.34 -6.23 2.80
C PHE A 137 3.65 -4.96 2.27
N LEU A 138 2.33 -4.95 2.16
CA LEU A 138 1.57 -3.79 1.69
C LEU A 138 1.66 -2.61 2.65
N ASP A 139 1.63 -2.85 3.96
CA ASP A 139 1.74 -1.81 4.98
C ASP A 139 3.13 -1.15 4.94
N TYR A 140 4.19 -1.92 4.76
CA TYR A 140 5.54 -1.36 4.61
C TYR A 140 5.65 -0.40 3.43
N PHE A 141 4.93 -0.63 2.33
CA PHE A 141 4.94 0.22 1.14
C PHE A 141 3.83 1.28 1.10
N GLY A 142 2.77 1.12 1.89
CA GLY A 142 1.57 1.96 1.84
C GLY A 142 1.29 2.80 3.08
N ASN A 143 1.84 2.41 4.24
CA ASN A 143 1.48 2.98 5.54
C ASN A 143 2.64 3.77 6.15
N PRO A 144 2.55 5.12 6.20
CA PRO A 144 3.58 5.97 6.80
C PRO A 144 3.85 5.71 8.28
N MET A 145 2.91 5.08 9.01
CA MET A 145 3.10 4.71 10.41
C MET A 145 3.99 3.48 10.58
N VAL A 146 4.02 2.58 9.59
CA VAL A 146 4.89 1.40 9.57
C VAL A 146 6.25 1.76 8.98
N ASN A 147 6.26 2.50 7.86
CA ASN A 147 7.47 2.97 7.20
C ASN A 147 7.34 4.45 6.84
N PRO A 148 7.96 5.37 7.60
CA PRO A 148 7.91 6.80 7.31
C PRO A 148 8.46 7.20 5.93
N LYS A 149 9.28 6.33 5.30
CA LYS A 149 9.86 6.54 3.97
C LYS A 149 9.01 5.97 2.84
N CYS A 150 7.84 5.38 3.10
CA CYS A 150 7.05 4.70 2.08
C CYS A 150 6.68 5.61 0.90
N ARG A 151 6.40 6.90 1.15
CA ARG A 151 6.11 7.90 0.10
C ARG A 151 7.31 8.24 -0.77
N GLU A 152 8.48 8.34 -0.17
CA GLU A 152 9.74 8.56 -0.90
C GLU A 152 10.07 7.34 -1.76
N MET A 153 9.94 6.13 -1.20
CA MET A 153 10.10 4.87 -1.92
C MET A 153 9.12 4.75 -3.09
N GLN A 154 7.83 5.03 -2.87
CA GLN A 154 6.82 5.02 -3.92
C GLN A 154 7.22 5.96 -5.07
N SER A 155 7.56 7.22 -4.76
CA SER A 155 7.96 8.20 -5.78
C SER A 155 9.22 7.79 -6.54
N PHE A 156 10.20 7.20 -5.86
CA PHE A 156 11.39 6.64 -6.49
C PHE A 156 11.04 5.50 -7.45
N LEU A 157 10.24 4.54 -6.98
CA LEU A 157 9.84 3.37 -7.76
C LEU A 157 9.07 3.78 -9.01
N GLU A 158 8.06 4.64 -8.89
CA GLU A 158 7.27 5.08 -10.05
C GLU A 158 8.11 5.76 -11.14
N LYS A 159 9.22 6.42 -10.76
CA LYS A 159 10.17 7.06 -11.69
C LYS A 159 11.24 6.10 -12.21
N SER A 160 11.46 4.97 -11.55
CA SER A 160 12.51 4.02 -11.89
C SER A 160 12.16 3.22 -13.15
N HIS A 161 13.08 3.19 -14.11
CA HIS A 161 12.92 2.37 -15.32
C HIS A 161 12.80 0.87 -14.99
N LYS A 162 13.52 0.40 -13.95
CA LYS A 162 13.44 -0.98 -13.47
C LYS A 162 12.04 -1.31 -12.97
N PHE A 163 11.40 -0.41 -12.24
CA PHE A 163 10.01 -0.65 -11.81
C PHE A 163 9.03 -0.65 -12.99
N GLN A 164 9.22 0.19 -14.00
CA GLN A 164 8.41 0.16 -15.22
C GLN A 164 8.58 -1.17 -15.98
N LEU A 165 9.81 -1.69 -16.04
CA LEU A 165 10.09 -3.00 -16.62
C LEU A 165 9.44 -4.14 -15.81
N LEU A 166 9.45 -4.03 -14.49
CA LEU A 166 8.75 -4.98 -13.62
C LEU A 166 7.24 -4.96 -13.86
N LYS A 167 6.63 -3.79 -14.05
CA LYS A 167 5.20 -3.70 -14.42
C LYS A 167 4.91 -4.43 -15.73
N GLN A 168 5.75 -4.27 -16.74
CA GLN A 168 5.61 -5.00 -18.01
C GLN A 168 5.75 -6.51 -17.82
N ALA A 169 6.69 -6.95 -16.98
CA ALA A 169 6.84 -8.36 -16.64
C ALA A 169 5.57 -8.90 -15.95
N LEU A 170 5.01 -8.16 -14.99
CA LEU A 170 3.77 -8.52 -14.30
C LEU A 170 2.56 -8.59 -15.26
N GLU A 171 2.48 -7.69 -16.24
CA GLU A 171 1.44 -7.72 -17.27
C GLU A 171 1.53 -8.98 -18.14
N ILE A 172 2.74 -9.41 -18.50
CA ILE A 172 2.97 -10.66 -19.23
C ILE A 172 2.56 -11.85 -18.37
N VAL A 173 2.99 -11.91 -17.10
CA VAL A 173 2.57 -12.98 -16.18
C VAL A 173 1.05 -13.02 -16.08
N ALA A 174 0.38 -11.89 -15.84
CA ALA A 174 -1.07 -11.83 -15.73
C ALA A 174 -1.82 -12.27 -17.01
N MET A 175 -1.17 -12.22 -18.17
CA MET A 175 -1.72 -12.68 -19.44
C MET A 175 -1.49 -14.19 -19.67
N VAL A 176 -0.36 -14.73 -19.21
CA VAL A 176 0.10 -16.08 -19.55
C VAL A 176 -0.17 -17.09 -18.45
N ASP A 177 0.02 -16.70 -17.18
CA ASP A 177 -0.19 -17.51 -15.98
C ASP A 177 -1.69 -17.75 -15.76
N ALA A 178 -2.18 -18.88 -16.27
CA ALA A 178 -3.59 -19.20 -16.32
C ALA A 178 -4.11 -19.71 -14.97
N ASP A 179 -3.25 -20.38 -14.20
CA ASP A 179 -3.59 -20.89 -12.88
C ASP A 179 -3.31 -19.89 -11.74
N LYS A 180 -2.67 -18.76 -12.06
CA LYS A 180 -2.34 -17.64 -11.16
C LYS A 180 -1.39 -18.05 -10.05
N ASN A 181 -0.44 -18.94 -10.35
CA ASN A 181 0.54 -19.41 -9.39
C ASN A 181 1.77 -18.47 -9.25
N GLY A 182 1.83 -17.40 -10.05
CA GLY A 182 2.88 -16.39 -10.08
C GLY A 182 4.09 -16.77 -10.93
N ARG A 183 4.01 -17.88 -11.67
CA ARG A 183 5.07 -18.45 -12.51
C ARG A 183 4.45 -18.85 -13.85
N ILE A 184 5.30 -18.96 -14.87
CA ILE A 184 4.86 -19.40 -16.18
C ILE A 184 5.39 -20.81 -16.43
N GLU A 185 4.51 -21.80 -16.39
CA GLU A 185 4.88 -23.17 -16.73
C GLU A 185 5.10 -23.34 -18.24
N TYR A 186 5.89 -24.33 -18.66
CA TYR A 186 6.15 -24.59 -20.09
C TYR A 186 4.86 -24.77 -20.91
N ARG A 187 3.83 -25.37 -20.30
CA ARG A 187 2.53 -25.56 -20.94
C ARG A 187 1.81 -24.23 -21.19
N GLU A 188 1.95 -23.26 -20.31
CA GLU A 188 1.36 -21.93 -20.45
C GLU A 188 2.15 -21.10 -21.47
N PHE A 189 3.47 -21.17 -21.38
CA PHE A 189 4.39 -20.54 -22.31
C PHE A 189 4.18 -20.98 -23.76
N THR A 190 3.95 -22.27 -23.98
CA THR A 190 3.72 -22.82 -25.34
C THR A 190 2.39 -22.35 -25.94
N GLN A 191 1.36 -22.19 -25.12
CA GLN A 191 0.09 -21.60 -25.56
C GLN A 191 0.26 -20.12 -25.92
N PHE A 192 1.03 -19.39 -25.12
CA PHE A 192 1.37 -18.00 -25.42
C PHE A 192 2.21 -17.87 -26.70
N GLY A 193 3.22 -18.72 -26.90
CA GLY A 193 4.02 -18.75 -28.13
C GLY A 193 3.18 -18.98 -29.38
N ALA A 194 2.21 -19.90 -29.31
CA ALA A 194 1.26 -20.14 -30.39
C ALA A 194 0.36 -18.92 -30.67
N LEU A 195 -0.04 -18.16 -29.65
CA LEU A 195 -0.80 -16.92 -29.80
C LEU A 195 0.01 -15.80 -30.47
N MET A 196 1.34 -15.83 -30.31
CA MET A 196 2.30 -14.90 -30.92
C MET A 196 2.80 -15.38 -32.29
N ASP A 197 2.17 -16.39 -32.90
CA ASP A 197 2.56 -17.00 -34.18
C ASP A 197 4.02 -17.53 -34.21
N LEU A 198 4.55 -17.95 -33.06
CA LEU A 198 5.87 -18.59 -32.98
C LEU A 198 5.77 -20.08 -33.36
N SER A 199 6.78 -20.59 -34.06
CA SER A 199 6.90 -22.04 -34.28
C SER A 199 7.22 -22.76 -32.95
N PRO A 200 6.95 -24.07 -32.85
CA PRO A 200 7.33 -24.86 -31.68
C PRO A 200 8.83 -24.75 -31.36
N GLU A 201 9.68 -24.78 -32.38
CA GLU A 201 11.14 -24.68 -32.24
C GLU A 201 11.57 -23.29 -31.76
N GLN A 202 10.95 -22.22 -32.28
CA GLN A 202 11.21 -20.85 -31.81
C GLN A 202 10.76 -20.66 -30.36
N THR A 203 9.61 -21.23 -30.00
CA THR A 203 9.06 -21.19 -28.64
C THR A 203 9.97 -21.93 -27.66
N GLU A 204 10.46 -23.11 -28.04
CA GLU A 204 11.41 -23.90 -27.23
C GLU A 204 12.75 -23.17 -27.07
N GLN A 205 13.29 -22.58 -28.14
CA GLN A 205 14.49 -21.75 -28.07
C GLN A 205 14.32 -20.55 -27.14
N LEU A 206 13.15 -19.89 -27.18
CA LEU A 206 12.86 -18.75 -26.32
C LEU A 206 12.71 -19.19 -24.86
N TRP A 207 12.04 -20.30 -24.62
CA TRP A 207 11.92 -20.89 -23.28
C TRP A 207 13.29 -21.10 -22.63
N HIS A 208 14.21 -21.76 -23.33
CA HIS A 208 15.56 -22.01 -22.81
C HIS A 208 16.41 -20.74 -22.63
N GLN A 209 16.05 -19.63 -23.29
CA GLN A 209 16.69 -18.34 -23.04
C GLN A 209 16.17 -17.67 -21.77
N MET A 210 14.96 -18.00 -21.33
CA MET A 210 14.30 -17.39 -20.17
C MET A 210 14.45 -18.25 -18.91
N ASP A 211 14.25 -19.57 -19.01
CA ASP A 211 14.43 -20.54 -17.91
C ASP A 211 15.93 -20.83 -17.69
N THR A 212 16.64 -19.83 -17.15
CA THR A 212 18.11 -19.86 -17.05
C THR A 212 18.63 -20.89 -16.05
N ASP A 213 17.83 -21.26 -15.05
CA ASP A 213 18.20 -22.26 -14.06
C ASP A 213 17.65 -23.67 -14.35
N ASN A 214 16.91 -23.85 -15.44
CA ASN A 214 16.23 -25.09 -15.83
C ASN A 214 15.29 -25.62 -14.73
N SER A 215 14.60 -24.72 -14.03
CA SER A 215 13.64 -25.09 -13.00
C SER A 215 12.36 -25.70 -13.59
N GLY A 216 12.10 -25.46 -14.87
CA GLY A 216 10.88 -25.92 -15.55
C GLY A 216 9.70 -24.97 -15.40
N ASP A 217 9.90 -23.82 -14.77
CA ASP A 217 8.99 -22.68 -14.71
C ASP A 217 9.78 -21.38 -14.90
N ILE A 218 9.19 -20.39 -15.56
CA ILE A 218 9.79 -19.05 -15.64
C ILE A 218 9.24 -18.22 -14.47
N ARG A 219 10.15 -17.77 -13.61
CA ARG A 219 9.82 -16.85 -12.53
C ARG A 219 9.84 -15.40 -12.98
N ILE A 220 9.25 -14.53 -12.17
CA ILE A 220 9.21 -13.08 -12.44
C ILE A 220 10.61 -12.45 -12.51
N ASP A 221 11.57 -12.91 -11.70
CA ASP A 221 12.96 -12.43 -11.75
C ASP A 221 13.64 -12.81 -13.08
N GLU A 222 13.40 -14.02 -13.58
CA GLU A 222 13.95 -14.49 -14.85
C GLU A 222 13.33 -13.79 -16.07
N LEU A 223 12.00 -13.61 -16.06
CA LEU A 223 11.30 -12.83 -17.09
C LEU A 223 11.80 -11.38 -17.11
N PHE A 224 11.99 -10.78 -15.93
CA PHE A 224 12.52 -9.44 -15.79
C PHE A 224 13.92 -9.30 -16.38
N ASP A 225 14.84 -10.20 -16.01
CA ASP A 225 16.22 -10.20 -16.50
C ASP A 225 16.28 -10.40 -18.03
N TRP A 226 15.41 -11.26 -18.55
CA TRP A 226 15.28 -11.45 -19.99
C TRP A 226 14.81 -10.16 -20.68
N LEU A 227 13.75 -9.50 -20.20
CA LEU A 227 13.26 -8.23 -20.76
C LEU A 227 14.35 -7.15 -20.71
N GLN A 228 15.09 -7.06 -19.60
CA GLN A 228 16.18 -6.12 -19.45
C GLN A 228 17.29 -6.38 -20.48
N THR A 229 17.59 -7.65 -20.72
CA THR A 229 18.58 -8.07 -21.72
C THR A 229 18.13 -7.72 -23.15
N GLN A 230 16.84 -7.84 -23.46
CA GLN A 230 16.33 -7.44 -24.78
C GLN A 230 16.39 -5.93 -24.99
N LEU A 231 16.04 -5.14 -23.97
CA LEU A 231 16.13 -3.69 -24.04
C LEU A 231 17.57 -3.20 -24.21
N THR A 232 18.56 -3.86 -23.60
CA THR A 232 19.96 -3.47 -23.76
C THR A 232 20.53 -3.88 -25.12
N LYS A 233 20.07 -4.98 -25.71
CA LYS A 233 20.43 -5.38 -27.08
C LYS A 233 19.88 -4.44 -28.14
N LEU A 234 18.68 -3.88 -27.94
CA LEU A 234 18.06 -2.97 -28.92
C LEU A 234 18.75 -1.60 -29.02
N HIS A 235 19.50 -1.20 -27.98
CA HIS A 235 20.19 0.09 -27.93
C HIS A 235 21.68 0.03 -28.31
N ASN A 236 22.20 -1.16 -28.66
CA ASN A 236 23.58 -1.38 -29.12
C ASN A 236 23.60 -1.82 -30.58
#